data_AF-A0A4V1LS39-F1
#
_entry.id   AF-A0A4V1LS39-F1
#
_cell.length_a   1.000
_cell.length_b   1.000
_cell.length_c   1.000
_cell.angle_alpha   90.00
_cell.angle_beta   90.00
_cell.angle_gamma   90.00
#
_symmetry.space_group_name_H-M   'P 1'
#
loop_
_entity.id
_entity.type
_entity.pdbx_description
1 polymer ?
#
loop_
_entity_poly.entity_id
_entity_poly.type
_entity_poly.pdbx_seq_one_letter_code
_entity_poly.pdbx_strand_id
1 'polypeptide(L)'
;MFEKDEWTQQELYKYTKELEKEGIKVVLVDTILKPLNNIETITYNPYEMAQMSENTVFVFYCDTGKTTKERLEFYRKKLPKHRCVSLRGGRGYWRPNYQPHNKD
;
A
#
# COMPACT_ATOMS: atom_id res chain seq x y z
N MET A 1 -15.35 -6.66 -0.63
CA MET A 1 -14.31 -7.41 -1.39
C MET A 1 -12.90 -7.08 -0.93
N PHE A 2 -12.59 -5.83 -0.57
CA PHE A 2 -11.27 -5.44 -0.07
C PHE A 2 -11.27 -5.27 1.47
N GLU A 3 -11.56 -6.31 2.23
CA GLU A 3 -11.52 -6.23 3.72
C GLU A 3 -10.18 -6.70 4.29
N LYS A 4 -9.25 -7.13 3.42
CA LYS A 4 -7.94 -7.59 3.87
C LYS A 4 -7.07 -6.43 4.31
N ASP A 5 -6.45 -6.64 5.46
CA ASP A 5 -5.42 -5.79 6.09
C ASP A 5 -4.04 -5.98 5.46
N GLU A 6 -3.87 -6.99 4.63
CA GLU A 6 -2.60 -7.33 3.99
C GLU A 6 -2.82 -7.74 2.54
N TRP A 7 -2.05 -7.16 1.62
CA TRP A 7 -2.09 -7.43 0.17
C TRP A 7 -0.76 -7.96 -0.32
N THR A 8 -0.80 -8.94 -1.22
CA THR A 8 0.34 -9.33 -2.06
C THR A 8 0.61 -8.30 -3.16
N GLN A 9 1.78 -8.38 -3.83
CA GLN A 9 2.07 -7.56 -5.02
C GLN A 9 1.00 -7.74 -6.13
N GLN A 10 0.51 -8.97 -6.33
CA GLN A 10 -0.56 -9.24 -7.30
C GLN A 10 -1.87 -8.55 -6.92
N GLU A 11 -2.26 -8.64 -5.65
CA GLU A 11 -3.45 -7.97 -5.13
C GLU A 11 -3.30 -6.45 -5.20
N LEU A 12 -2.13 -5.89 -4.87
CA LEU A 12 -1.85 -4.46 -5.06
C LEU A 12 -2.16 -4.03 -6.49
N TYR A 13 -1.58 -4.69 -7.51
CA TYR A 13 -1.84 -4.30 -8.90
C TYR A 13 -3.29 -4.48 -9.33
N LYS A 14 -3.92 -5.59 -8.92
CA LYS A 14 -5.33 -5.84 -9.24
C LYS A 14 -6.23 -4.77 -8.62
N TYR A 15 -6.08 -4.54 -7.33
CA TYR A 15 -6.95 -3.65 -6.56
C TYR A 15 -6.69 -2.19 -6.89
N THR A 16 -5.46 -1.77 -7.18
CA THR A 16 -5.20 -0.41 -7.68
C THR A 16 -6.01 -0.14 -8.95
N LYS A 17 -6.00 -1.05 -9.92
CA LYS A 17 -6.79 -0.89 -11.17
C LYS A 17 -8.30 -0.90 -10.94
N GLU A 18 -8.79 -1.73 -10.01
CA GLU A 18 -10.23 -1.80 -9.70
C GLU A 18 -10.69 -0.54 -8.96
N LEU A 19 -9.95 -0.10 -7.94
CA LEU A 19 -10.26 1.07 -7.12
C LEU A 19 -10.12 2.39 -7.89
N GLU A 20 -9.16 2.48 -8.82
CA GLU A 20 -9.01 3.67 -9.67
C GLU A 20 -10.26 3.93 -10.53
N LYS A 21 -10.95 2.88 -11.00
CA LYS A 21 -12.24 3.01 -11.73
C LYS A 21 -13.36 3.57 -10.85
N GLU A 22 -13.23 3.42 -9.53
CA GLU A 22 -14.14 3.97 -8.53
C GLU A 22 -13.70 5.36 -8.03
N GLY A 23 -12.64 5.93 -8.60
CA GLY A 23 -12.06 7.21 -8.16
C GLY A 23 -11.31 7.14 -6.83
N ILE A 24 -10.93 5.92 -6.40
CA ILE A 24 -10.21 5.65 -5.15
C ILE A 24 -8.71 5.54 -5.46
N LYS A 25 -7.91 6.40 -4.83
CA LYS A 25 -6.44 6.40 -5.01
C LYS A 25 -5.78 5.36 -4.12
N VAL A 26 -4.87 4.56 -4.67
CA VAL A 26 -3.99 3.65 -3.90
C VAL A 26 -2.57 4.21 -3.88
N VAL A 27 -1.98 4.30 -2.69
CA VAL A 27 -0.65 4.90 -2.48
C VAL A 27 0.25 3.94 -1.73
N LEU A 28 1.43 3.66 -2.30
CA LEU A 28 2.44 2.81 -1.67
C LEU A 28 3.35 3.66 -0.78
N VAL A 29 3.48 3.26 0.49
CA VAL A 29 4.13 4.05 1.54
C VAL A 29 5.38 3.34 2.04
N ASP A 30 6.53 3.95 1.77
CA ASP A 30 7.84 3.55 2.24
C ASP A 30 8.06 3.97 3.69
N THR A 31 8.22 3.00 4.59
CA THR A 31 8.51 3.26 6.01
C THR A 31 9.99 3.06 6.36
N ILE A 32 10.87 2.83 5.37
CA ILE A 32 12.28 2.46 5.56
C ILE A 32 13.28 3.26 4.71
N LEU A 33 12.82 4.24 3.94
CA LEU A 33 13.65 5.08 3.06
C LEU A 33 14.43 4.26 2.01
N LYS A 34 13.78 3.22 1.50
CA LYS A 34 14.27 2.36 0.42
C LYS A 34 13.11 2.16 -0.58
N PRO A 35 12.94 3.07 -1.56
CA PRO A 35 11.87 2.98 -2.54
C PRO A 35 11.92 1.65 -3.29
N LEU A 36 10.76 1.13 -3.68
CA LEU A 36 10.68 -0.08 -4.51
C LEU A 36 11.02 0.28 -5.96
N ASN A 37 11.76 -0.59 -6.64
CA ASN A 37 12.07 -0.40 -8.05
C ASN A 37 10.79 -0.53 -8.91
N ASN A 38 10.69 0.31 -9.95
CA ASN A 38 9.64 0.28 -10.98
C ASN A 38 8.21 0.49 -10.46
N ILE A 39 8.03 1.16 -9.31
CA ILE A 39 6.72 1.64 -8.85
C ILE A 39 6.92 2.92 -8.03
N GLU A 40 5.96 3.84 -8.13
CA GLU A 40 5.98 5.06 -7.32
C GLU A 40 5.68 4.76 -5.85
N THR A 41 6.42 5.43 -4.96
CA THR A 41 6.24 5.33 -3.50
C THR A 41 6.38 6.71 -2.88
N ILE A 42 5.63 6.97 -1.82
CA ILE A 42 5.88 8.13 -0.95
C ILE A 42 6.60 7.68 0.33
N THR A 43 7.36 8.59 0.95
CA THR A 43 7.88 8.34 2.30
C THR A 43 6.78 8.53 3.34
N TYR A 44 6.76 7.70 4.38
CA TYR A 44 5.81 7.85 5.48
C TYR A 44 5.89 9.23 6.14
N ASN A 45 4.84 10.04 5.91
CA ASN A 45 4.65 11.33 6.56
C ASN A 45 3.16 11.49 6.92
N PRO A 46 2.73 11.16 8.15
CA PRO A 46 1.33 11.15 8.51
C PRO A 46 0.67 12.54 8.43
N TYR A 47 1.44 13.62 8.55
CA TYR A 47 0.90 14.99 8.44
C TYR A 47 0.44 15.28 7.01
N GLU A 48 1.30 15.03 6.02
CA GLU A 48 0.99 15.23 4.60
C GLU A 48 -0.06 14.22 4.11
N MET A 49 0.08 12.96 4.53
CA MET A 49 -0.86 11.90 4.16
C MET A 49 -2.28 12.17 4.66
N ALA A 50 -2.44 12.77 5.85
CA ALA A 50 -3.75 13.14 6.38
C ALA A 50 -4.46 14.23 5.56
N GLN A 51 -3.72 15.00 4.74
CA GLN A 51 -4.30 16.00 3.82
C GLN A 51 -4.76 15.39 2.49
N MET A 52 -4.47 14.12 2.24
CA MET A 52 -4.93 13.42 1.03
C MET A 52 -6.42 13.07 1.14
N SER A 53 -7.07 12.81 0.00
CA SER A 53 -8.50 12.47 -0.04
C SER A 53 -8.83 11.32 0.90
N GLU A 54 -9.94 11.41 1.64
CA GLU A 54 -10.33 10.43 2.66
C GLU A 54 -10.50 9.01 2.08
N ASN A 55 -10.91 8.91 0.81
CA ASN A 55 -11.00 7.65 0.09
C ASN A 55 -9.63 7.06 -0.31
N THR A 56 -8.50 7.69 0.01
CA THR A 56 -7.17 7.13 -0.29
C THR A 56 -6.91 5.86 0.52
N VAL A 57 -6.42 4.82 -0.16
CA VAL A 57 -5.91 3.59 0.46
C VAL A 57 -4.39 3.67 0.54
N PHE A 58 -3.86 3.63 1.76
CA PHE A 58 -2.43 3.58 2.03
C PHE A 58 -1.96 2.14 2.22
N VAL A 59 -0.99 1.74 1.39
CA VAL A 59 -0.36 0.42 1.43
C VAL A 59 1.06 0.58 1.95
N PHE A 60 1.29 0.23 3.21
CA PHE A 60 2.57 0.40 3.90
C PHE A 60 3.49 -0.79 3.65
N TYR A 61 4.78 -0.53 3.41
CA TYR A 61 5.79 -1.59 3.35
C TYR A 61 7.05 -1.24 4.16
N CYS A 62 7.70 -2.30 4.64
CA CYS A 62 9.06 -2.27 5.17
C CYS A 62 9.92 -3.35 4.47
N ASP A 63 11.05 -3.76 5.06
CA ASP A 63 11.91 -4.76 4.44
C ASP A 63 11.22 -6.13 4.32
N THR A 64 10.43 -6.55 5.32
CA THR A 64 9.80 -7.89 5.40
C THR A 64 8.27 -7.89 5.47
N GLY A 65 7.63 -6.72 5.62
CA GLY A 65 6.19 -6.58 5.83
C GLY A 65 5.68 -6.95 7.24
N LYS A 66 6.52 -7.58 8.09
CA LYS A 66 6.14 -7.99 9.45
C LYS A 66 5.79 -6.77 10.32
N THR A 67 6.71 -5.79 10.36
CA THR A 67 6.55 -4.59 11.17
C THR A 67 5.33 -3.76 10.74
N THR A 68 5.08 -3.63 9.44
CA THR A 68 3.93 -2.86 8.94
C THR A 68 2.62 -3.52 9.31
N LYS A 69 2.53 -4.85 9.24
CA LYS A 69 1.36 -5.61 9.67
C LYS A 69 1.09 -5.48 11.16
N GLU A 70 2.10 -5.66 12.01
CA GLU A 70 1.99 -5.54 13.48
C GLU A 70 1.61 -4.10 13.91
N ARG A 71 1.98 -3.09 13.11
CA ARG A 71 1.73 -1.66 13.39
C ARG A 71 0.53 -1.08 12.65
N LEU A 72 -0.32 -1.88 12.00
CA LEU A 72 -1.48 -1.35 11.28
C LEU A 72 -2.39 -0.50 12.16
N GLU A 73 -2.64 -0.92 13.40
CA GLU A 73 -3.42 -0.13 14.37
C GLU A 73 -2.77 1.21 14.71
N PHE A 74 -1.44 1.28 14.74
CA PHE A 74 -0.74 2.55 14.91
C PHE A 74 -0.97 3.49 13.73
N TYR A 75 -0.92 2.99 12.49
CA TYR A 75 -1.20 3.80 11.30
C TYR A 75 -2.65 4.26 11.24
N ARG A 76 -3.61 3.39 11.58
CA ARG A 76 -5.04 3.73 11.67
C ARG A 76 -5.32 4.85 12.67
N LYS A 77 -4.65 4.82 13.83
CA LYS A 77 -4.76 5.91 14.81
C LYS A 77 -4.21 7.24 14.29
N LYS A 78 -3.21 7.21 13.40
CA LYS A 78 -2.64 8.42 12.78
C LYS A 78 -3.42 8.89 11.55
N LEU A 79 -4.11 7.99 10.86
CA LEU A 79 -4.86 8.23 9.64
C LEU A 79 -6.29 7.67 9.78
N PRO A 80 -7.10 8.17 10.75
CA PRO A 80 -8.37 7.56 11.13
C PRO A 80 -9.44 7.61 10.05
N LYS A 81 -9.25 8.47 9.04
CA LYS A 81 -10.18 8.64 7.92
C LYS A 81 -9.78 7.84 6.68
N HIS A 82 -8.64 7.16 6.72
CA HIS A 82 -8.08 6.49 5.56
C HIS A 82 -7.96 5.01 5.81
N ARG A 83 -7.99 4.23 4.72
CA ARG A 83 -7.78 2.79 4.82
C ARG A 83 -6.28 2.49 4.84
N CYS A 84 -5.85 1.71 5.82
CA CYS A 84 -4.47 1.28 5.98
C CYS A 84 -4.33 -0.23 5.71
N VAL A 85 -3.38 -0.59 4.85
CA VAL A 85 -3.08 -1.97 4.42
C VAL A 85 -1.57 -2.21 4.48
N SER A 86 -1.13 -3.43 4.79
CA SER A 86 0.29 -3.82 4.73
C SER A 86 0.61 -4.55 3.41
N LEU A 87 1.76 -4.25 2.81
CA LEU A 87 2.29 -5.05 1.70
C LEU A 87 2.95 -6.33 2.24
N ARG A 88 2.37 -7.48 1.90
CA ARG A 88 2.84 -8.80 2.35
C ARG A 88 4.27 -9.06 1.89
N GLY A 89 5.14 -9.42 2.82
CA GLY A 89 6.55 -9.72 2.55
C GLY A 89 7.42 -8.49 2.27
N GLY A 90 6.82 -7.29 2.25
CA GLY A 90 7.52 -6.02 2.06
C GLY A 90 8.42 -5.99 0.83
N ARG A 91 9.53 -5.25 0.94
CA ARG A 91 10.54 -5.13 -0.11
C ARG A 91 11.18 -6.47 -0.49
N GLY A 92 11.37 -7.39 0.45
CA GLY A 92 11.99 -8.70 0.18
C GLY A 92 11.21 -9.59 -0.79
N TYR A 93 9.88 -9.41 -0.83
CA TYR A 93 9.00 -10.16 -1.74
C TYR A 93 8.71 -9.40 -3.03
N TRP A 94 9.16 -8.15 -3.15
CA TRP A 94 8.97 -7.34 -4.34
C TRP A 94 9.67 -7.97 -5.55
N ARG A 95 8.97 -7.99 -6.68
CA ARG A 95 9.50 -8.42 -7.98
C ARG A 95 9.35 -7.26 -8.97
N PRO A 96 10.44 -6.50 -9.26
CA PRO A 96 10.36 -5.27 -10.05
C PRO A 96 9.81 -5.42 -11.47
N ASN A 97 9.91 -6.63 -12.02
CA ASN A 97 9.47 -6.95 -13.38
C ASN A 97 8.20 -7.83 -13.39
N TYR A 98 7.52 -7.95 -12.26
CA TYR A 98 6.24 -8.66 -12.22
C TYR A 98 5.20 -7.87 -13.01
N GLN A 99 4.60 -8.54 -13.99
CA GLN A 99 3.43 -8.03 -14.70
C GLN A 99 2.27 -8.97 -14.39
N PRO A 100 1.15 -8.46 -13.83
CA PRO A 100 -0.04 -9.27 -13.70
C PRO A 100 -0.46 -9.71 -15.11
N HIS A 101 -0.56 -11.03 -15.33
CA HIS A 101 -1.11 -11.54 -16.57
C HIS A 101 -2.57 -11.11 -16.65
N ASN A 102 -2.88 -10.15 -17.54
CA ASN A 102 -4.24 -9.97 -18.00
C ASN A 102 -4.58 -11.21 -18.83
N LYS A 103 -5.36 -12.14 -18.27
CA LYS A 103 -6.17 -13.01 -19.11
C LYS A 103 -7.41 -12.18 -19.45
N ASP A 104 -7.44 -11.70 -20.69
CA ASP A 104 -8.64 -11.12 -21.29
C ASP A 104 -9.81 -12.13 -21.28
#